data_AF-A0A7Y2ZI52-F1
#
_entry.id   AF-A0A7Y2ZI52-F1
#
_cell.length_a   1.000
_cell.length_b   1.000
_cell.length_c   1.000
_cell.angle_alpha   90.00
_cell.angle_beta   90.00
_cell.angle_gamma   90.00
#
_symmetry.space_group_name_H-M   'P 1'
#
loop_
_entity.id
_entity.type
_entity.pdbx_description
1 polymer ?
#
loop_
_entity_poly.entity_id
_entity_poly.type
_entity_poly.pdbx_seq_one_letter_code
_entity_poly.pdbx_strand_id
1 'polypeptide(L)'
;ERAVGPNGRSGGQWAIWEALFSPVGDDGFARPIWDRVTGEIDRDVAEYWRENWDLTHHLTTHWESLGPRLAGKLHIAVGDMDSYYLNNAVERMEEAMAELSNPSPDIAFEYGRRKPHCWIGYSRDRPGEDLSNAEFVEIVVDYLEGRGGRW
;
A
#
# COMPACT_ATOMS: atom_id res chain seq x y z
N GLU A 1 -17.55 -2.94 13.88
CA GLU A 1 -16.39 -3.23 14.76
C GLU A 1 -16.52 -2.78 16.21
N ARG A 2 -17.05 -1.57 16.52
CA ARG A 2 -17.16 -1.09 17.92
C ARG A 2 -17.90 -2.04 18.88
N ALA A 3 -18.85 -2.83 18.37
CA ALA A 3 -19.57 -3.84 19.15
C ALA A 3 -18.67 -5.02 19.62
N VAL A 4 -17.53 -5.26 18.95
CA VAL A 4 -16.61 -6.37 19.23
C VAL A 4 -15.48 -5.93 20.18
N GLY A 5 -15.09 -4.66 20.13
CA GLY A 5 -14.08 -4.11 21.04
C GLY A 5 -14.15 -2.58 21.08
N PRO A 6 -14.30 -1.97 22.28
CA PRO A 6 -14.32 -0.51 22.41
C PRO A 6 -12.92 0.09 22.21
N ASN A 7 -12.87 1.38 21.87
CA ASN A 7 -11.64 2.18 21.72
C ASN A 7 -10.63 1.56 20.73
N GLY A 8 -11.11 1.17 19.54
CA GLY A 8 -10.22 0.69 18.47
C GLY A 8 -9.56 -0.66 18.75
N ARG A 9 -10.14 -1.51 19.61
CA ARG A 9 -9.58 -2.83 19.97
C ARG A 9 -10.39 -4.02 19.46
N SER A 10 -11.15 -3.83 18.38
CA SER A 10 -11.94 -4.90 17.77
C SER A 10 -11.08 -6.03 17.18
N GLY A 11 -9.79 -5.78 16.93
CA GLY A 11 -8.91 -6.67 16.16
C GLY A 11 -9.25 -6.74 14.66
N GLY A 12 -10.22 -5.93 14.21
CA GLY A 12 -10.57 -5.82 12.79
C GLY A 12 -9.70 -4.81 12.05
N GLN A 13 -9.91 -4.70 10.74
CA GLN A 13 -9.03 -3.94 9.83
C GLN A 13 -9.07 -2.43 10.11
N TRP A 14 -10.23 -1.88 10.43
CA TRP A 14 -10.33 -0.44 10.73
C TRP A 14 -9.62 -0.09 12.04
N ALA A 15 -9.73 -0.97 13.05
CA ALA A 15 -9.02 -0.82 14.31
C ALA A 15 -7.50 -1.01 14.17
N ILE A 16 -7.04 -1.99 13.38
CA ILE A 16 -5.60 -2.26 13.26
C ILE A 16 -4.88 -1.13 12.51
N TRP A 17 -5.52 -0.48 11.52
CA TRP A 17 -4.90 0.65 10.83
C TRP A 17 -4.69 1.84 11.76
N GLU A 18 -5.69 2.19 12.58
CA GLU A 18 -5.51 3.23 13.61
C GLU A 18 -4.43 2.81 14.61
N ALA A 19 -4.43 1.55 15.07
CA ALA A 19 -3.41 1.07 15.99
C ALA A 19 -1.99 1.11 15.42
N LEU A 20 -1.83 0.91 14.10
CA LEU A 20 -0.53 0.87 13.43
C LEU A 20 -0.04 2.28 13.04
N PHE A 21 -0.93 3.11 12.50
CA PHE A 21 -0.54 4.34 11.82
C PHE A 21 -0.82 5.62 12.62
N SER A 22 -1.79 5.59 13.54
CA SER A 22 -2.12 6.78 14.33
C SER A 22 -1.12 7.06 15.44
N PRO A 23 -0.97 8.34 15.83
CA PRO A 23 -0.29 8.67 17.07
C PRO A 23 -1.09 8.14 18.28
N VAL A 24 -0.40 7.99 19.40
CA VAL A 24 -1.04 7.67 20.69
C VAL A 24 -1.75 8.92 21.20
N GLY A 25 -3.04 8.79 21.52
CA GLY A 25 -3.86 9.83 22.12
C GLY A 25 -3.67 9.93 23.63
N ASP A 26 -4.29 10.96 24.23
CA ASP A 26 -4.16 11.28 25.66
C ASP A 26 -4.68 10.17 26.59
N ASP A 27 -5.61 9.34 26.09
CA ASP A 27 -6.17 8.19 26.80
C ASP A 27 -5.30 6.92 26.70
N GLY A 28 -4.15 7.02 26.03
CA GLY A 28 -3.20 5.92 25.81
C GLY A 28 -3.59 4.98 24.66
N PHE A 29 -4.68 5.25 23.94
CA PHE A 29 -5.08 4.48 22.75
C PHE A 29 -4.69 5.20 21.46
N ALA A 30 -4.79 4.52 20.33
CA ALA A 30 -4.60 5.16 19.03
C ALA A 30 -5.63 6.27 18.81
N ARG A 31 -5.16 7.47 18.43
CA ARG A 31 -6.05 8.58 18.08
C ARG A 31 -6.83 8.21 16.81
N PRO A 32 -8.18 8.24 16.81
CA PRO A 32 -8.96 7.86 15.64
C PRO A 32 -8.78 8.89 14.52
N ILE A 33 -8.66 8.45 13.27
CA ILE A 33 -8.58 9.35 12.11
C ILE A 33 -9.95 9.95 11.74
N TRP A 34 -11.03 9.38 12.28
CA TRP A 34 -12.38 9.87 12.04
C TRP A 34 -13.34 9.50 13.17
N ASP A 35 -14.38 10.31 13.36
CA ASP A 35 -15.49 9.98 14.23
C ASP A 35 -16.40 8.95 13.54
N ARG A 36 -16.48 7.75 14.12
CA ARG A 36 -17.23 6.63 13.52
C ARG A 36 -18.77 6.76 13.60
N VAL A 37 -19.29 7.81 14.23
CA VAL A 37 -20.74 8.15 14.28
C VAL A 37 -21.05 9.26 13.29
N THR A 38 -20.29 10.36 13.32
CA THR A 38 -20.57 11.56 12.51
C THR A 38 -19.93 11.49 11.12
N GLY A 39 -18.86 10.71 10.96
CA GLY A 39 -18.06 10.69 9.74
C GLY A 39 -17.00 11.79 9.66
N GLU A 40 -16.88 12.64 10.68
CA GLU A 40 -15.93 13.76 10.68
C GLU A 40 -14.48 13.25 10.70
N ILE A 41 -13.64 13.77 9.80
CA ILE A 41 -12.23 13.37 9.70
C ILE A 41 -11.37 14.27 10.58
N ASP A 42 -10.55 13.65 11.42
CA ASP A 42 -9.48 14.32 12.16
C ASP A 42 -8.31 14.60 11.22
N ARG A 43 -8.21 15.86 10.78
CA ARG A 43 -7.21 16.30 9.81
C ARG A 43 -5.79 16.22 10.34
N ASP A 44 -5.59 16.40 11.64
CA ASP A 44 -4.24 16.33 12.23
C ASP A 44 -3.73 14.88 12.19
N VAL A 45 -4.61 13.91 12.44
CA VAL A 45 -4.28 12.49 12.33
C VAL A 45 -4.04 12.09 10.88
N ALA A 46 -4.88 12.55 9.96
CA ALA A 46 -4.69 12.29 8.53
C ALA A 46 -3.34 12.85 8.02
N GLU A 47 -2.99 14.06 8.44
CA GLU A 47 -1.69 14.67 8.14
C GLU A 47 -0.54 13.89 8.77
N TYR A 48 -0.69 13.45 10.02
CA TYR A 48 0.30 12.57 10.65
C TYR A 48 0.50 11.28 9.85
N TRP A 49 -0.57 10.64 9.36
CA TRP A 49 -0.45 9.45 8.52
C TRP A 49 0.28 9.75 7.21
N ARG A 50 -0.05 10.88 6.56
CA ARG A 50 0.60 11.32 5.32
C ARG A 50 2.11 11.50 5.49
N GLU A 51 2.52 12.20 6.54
CA GLU A 51 3.92 12.54 6.79
C GLU A 51 4.76 11.32 7.25
N ASN A 52 4.14 10.31 7.87
CA ASN A 52 4.88 9.18 8.45
C ASN A 52 4.75 7.86 7.68
N TRP A 53 3.64 7.62 6.98
CA TRP A 53 3.29 6.28 6.48
C TRP A 53 2.79 6.24 5.03
N ASP A 54 2.47 7.38 4.41
CA ASP A 54 2.06 7.43 3.01
C ASP A 54 3.27 7.24 2.09
N LEU A 55 3.35 6.04 1.51
CA LEU A 55 4.41 5.65 0.59
C LEU A 55 4.43 6.53 -0.67
N THR A 56 3.27 6.91 -1.21
CA THR A 56 3.17 7.77 -2.39
C THR A 56 3.74 9.15 -2.07
N HIS A 57 3.35 9.72 -0.92
CA HIS A 57 3.88 11.00 -0.47
C HIS A 57 5.40 10.93 -0.26
N HIS A 58 5.90 9.87 0.37
CA HIS A 58 7.33 9.68 0.58
C HIS A 58 8.11 9.59 -0.75
N LEU A 59 7.63 8.77 -1.69
CA LEU A 59 8.29 8.57 -2.99
C LEU A 59 8.30 9.84 -3.83
N THR A 60 7.16 10.51 -3.95
CA THR A 60 7.03 11.74 -4.76
C THR A 60 7.89 12.88 -4.20
N THR A 61 7.94 13.03 -2.87
CA THR A 61 8.72 14.09 -2.22
C THR A 61 10.22 13.85 -2.31
N HIS A 62 10.69 12.59 -2.29
CA HIS A 62 12.11 12.25 -2.19
C HIS A 62 12.69 11.65 -3.47
N TRP A 63 11.96 11.73 -4.59
CA TRP A 63 12.29 11.02 -5.82
C TRP A 63 13.67 11.35 -6.38
N GLU A 64 14.15 12.58 -6.23
CA GLU A 64 15.50 12.96 -6.68
C GLU A 64 16.59 12.05 -6.06
N SER A 65 16.41 11.66 -4.80
CA SER A 65 17.35 10.79 -4.08
C SER A 65 17.04 9.29 -4.26
N LEU A 66 15.76 8.94 -4.36
CA LEU A 66 15.30 7.55 -4.41
C LEU A 66 15.29 6.98 -5.83
N GLY A 67 14.95 7.80 -6.82
CA GLY A 67 14.78 7.42 -8.22
C GLY A 67 15.99 6.71 -8.80
N PRO A 68 17.23 7.21 -8.64
CA PRO A 68 18.42 6.51 -9.10
C PRO A 68 18.60 5.09 -8.53
N ARG A 69 17.95 4.78 -7.40
CA ARG A 69 18.04 3.48 -6.72
C ARG A 69 16.86 2.57 -7.03
N LEU A 70 15.68 3.15 -7.27
CA LEU A 70 14.39 2.43 -7.35
C LEU A 70 13.78 2.37 -8.75
N ALA A 71 14.19 3.24 -9.68
CA ALA A 71 13.64 3.24 -11.03
C ALA A 71 13.76 1.87 -11.70
N GLY A 72 12.66 1.36 -12.26
CA GLY A 72 12.59 0.03 -12.87
C GLY A 72 12.57 -1.15 -11.89
N LYS A 73 12.46 -0.91 -10.57
CA LYS A 73 12.48 -1.97 -9.55
C LYS A 73 11.18 -2.10 -8.74
N LEU A 74 10.29 -1.11 -8.84
CA LEU A 74 9.02 -1.15 -8.12
C LEU A 74 7.99 -1.90 -8.94
N HIS A 75 7.33 -2.87 -8.29
CA HIS A 75 6.21 -3.62 -8.83
C HIS A 75 5.09 -3.58 -7.78
N ILE A 76 3.91 -3.14 -8.18
CA ILE A 76 2.78 -2.93 -7.30
C ILE A 76 1.57 -3.66 -7.87
N ALA A 77 1.06 -4.63 -7.13
CA ALA A 77 -0.10 -5.41 -7.49
C ALA A 77 -1.25 -5.17 -6.50
N VAL A 78 -2.46 -4.99 -7.02
CA VAL A 78 -3.67 -4.83 -6.21
C VAL A 78 -4.88 -5.38 -6.96
N GLY A 79 -5.86 -5.92 -6.23
CA GLY A 79 -7.13 -6.32 -6.85
C GLY A 79 -8.02 -5.11 -7.14
N ASP A 80 -8.67 -5.07 -8.30
CA ASP A 80 -9.63 -4.00 -8.67
C ASP A 80 -10.95 -4.07 -7.87
N MET A 81 -11.12 -5.14 -7.10
CA MET A 81 -12.22 -5.36 -6.14
C MET A 81 -11.66 -5.61 -4.74
N ASP A 82 -10.59 -4.89 -4.36
CA ASP A 82 -10.03 -4.96 -3.01
C ASP A 82 -11.12 -4.72 -1.97
N SER A 83 -11.14 -5.59 -0.95
CA SER A 83 -12.23 -5.63 0.04
C SER A 83 -12.28 -4.40 0.95
N TYR A 84 -11.26 -3.56 0.89
CA TYR A 84 -11.08 -2.33 1.66
C TYR A 84 -10.88 -1.10 0.78
N TYR A 85 -11.08 -1.23 -0.54
CA TYR A 85 -10.91 -0.15 -1.51
C TYR A 85 -9.49 0.42 -1.59
N LEU A 86 -8.47 -0.38 -1.25
CA LEU A 86 -7.07 0.05 -1.28
C LEU A 86 -6.55 0.25 -2.72
N ASN A 87 -7.23 -0.29 -3.73
CA ASN A 87 -6.95 -0.03 -5.14
C ASN A 87 -6.99 1.48 -5.46
N ASN A 88 -7.88 2.24 -4.82
CA ASN A 88 -7.97 3.69 -5.02
C ASN A 88 -6.68 4.43 -4.65
N ALA A 89 -5.96 3.95 -3.63
CA ALA A 89 -4.68 4.53 -3.23
C ALA A 89 -3.57 4.20 -4.24
N VAL A 90 -3.62 2.99 -4.82
CA VAL A 90 -2.67 2.54 -5.84
C VAL A 90 -2.89 3.29 -7.17
N GLU A 91 -4.14 3.50 -7.59
CA GLU A 91 -4.49 4.35 -8.75
C GLU A 91 -3.92 5.77 -8.59
N ARG A 92 -4.11 6.38 -7.41
CA ARG A 92 -3.52 7.71 -7.11
C ARG A 92 -2.00 7.69 -7.10
N MET A 93 -1.40 6.58 -6.68
CA MET A 93 0.05 6.41 -6.74
C MET A 93 0.54 6.35 -8.19
N GLU A 94 -0.11 5.56 -9.04
CA GLU A 94 0.24 5.47 -10.46
C GLU A 94 0.18 6.85 -11.14
N GLU A 95 -0.91 7.60 -10.92
CA GLU A 95 -1.05 8.98 -11.42
C GLU A 95 0.08 9.90 -10.91
N ALA A 96 0.34 9.90 -9.60
CA ALA A 96 1.35 10.78 -9.00
C ALA A 96 2.78 10.44 -9.45
N MET A 97 3.10 9.15 -9.62
CA MET A 97 4.42 8.70 -10.06
C MET A 97 4.63 8.99 -11.55
N ALA A 98 3.58 8.96 -12.39
CA ALA A 98 3.68 9.25 -13.82
C ALA A 98 4.18 10.68 -14.12
N GLU A 99 3.98 11.62 -13.19
CA GLU A 99 4.42 13.02 -13.31
C GLU A 99 5.92 13.22 -12.98
N LEU A 100 6.59 12.20 -12.43
CA LEU A 100 7.98 12.29 -12.02
C LEU A 100 8.94 12.02 -13.19
N SER A 101 10.13 12.62 -13.13
CA SER A 101 11.20 12.43 -14.11
C SER A 101 12.57 12.57 -13.46
N ASN A 102 13.63 12.26 -14.22
CA ASN A 102 15.04 12.35 -13.81
C ASN A 102 15.40 11.54 -12.53
N PRO A 103 15.34 10.20 -12.56
CA PRO A 103 14.96 9.33 -13.68
C PRO A 103 13.44 9.13 -13.77
N SER A 104 12.95 8.65 -14.92
CA SER A 104 11.58 8.14 -15.01
C SER A 104 11.38 6.98 -14.03
N PRO A 105 10.27 6.92 -13.26
CA PRO A 105 10.04 5.86 -12.29
C PRO A 105 10.00 4.44 -12.84
N ASP A 106 9.42 4.26 -14.03
CA ASP A 106 9.35 2.94 -14.69
C ASP A 106 8.84 1.85 -13.72
N ILE A 107 7.64 2.07 -13.18
CA ILE A 107 7.00 1.21 -12.18
C ILE A 107 5.98 0.32 -12.88
N ALA A 108 5.95 -0.96 -12.53
CA ALA A 108 4.89 -1.86 -12.97
C ALA A 108 3.69 -1.78 -12.00
N PHE A 109 2.52 -1.41 -12.52
CA PHE A 109 1.25 -1.49 -11.79
C PHE A 109 0.39 -2.61 -12.37
N GLU A 110 -0.07 -3.51 -11.51
CA GLU A 110 -0.88 -4.67 -11.89
C GLU A 110 -2.23 -4.65 -11.16
N TYR A 111 -3.31 -4.56 -11.93
CA TYR A 111 -4.67 -4.55 -11.41
C TYR A 111 -5.38 -5.89 -11.68
N GLY A 112 -5.59 -6.66 -10.62
CA GLY A 112 -6.21 -7.98 -10.67
C GLY A 112 -7.72 -7.89 -10.82
N ARG A 113 -8.24 -8.31 -11.98
CA ARG A 113 -9.68 -8.26 -12.27
C ARG A 113 -10.48 -9.17 -11.33
N ARG A 114 -11.45 -8.59 -10.63
CA ARG A 114 -12.31 -9.22 -9.61
C ARG A 114 -11.53 -9.84 -8.45
N LYS A 115 -10.32 -9.35 -8.18
CA LYS A 115 -9.47 -9.89 -7.11
C LYS A 115 -9.70 -9.14 -5.79
N PRO A 116 -9.75 -9.85 -4.65
CA PRO A 116 -9.99 -9.25 -3.35
C PRO A 116 -8.71 -8.71 -2.72
N HIS A 117 -8.84 -8.27 -1.47
CA HIS A 117 -7.68 -8.00 -0.62
C HIS A 117 -6.75 -9.22 -0.52
N CYS A 118 -5.45 -8.96 -0.35
CA CYS A 118 -4.36 -9.96 -0.32
C CYS A 118 -4.06 -10.67 -1.66
N TRP A 119 -4.60 -10.23 -2.80
CA TRP A 119 -4.11 -10.71 -4.09
C TRP A 119 -2.74 -10.11 -4.42
N ILE A 120 -1.83 -10.92 -4.97
CA ILE A 120 -0.39 -10.61 -5.07
C ILE A 120 0.16 -10.57 -6.51
N GLY A 121 -0.70 -10.54 -7.53
CA GLY A 121 -0.30 -10.53 -8.94
C GLY A 121 -0.68 -11.80 -9.71
N TYR A 122 -0.54 -11.77 -11.04
CA TYR A 122 -0.65 -12.94 -11.90
C TYR A 122 0.69 -13.68 -12.03
N SER A 123 0.64 -14.98 -12.28
CA SER A 123 1.84 -15.77 -12.54
C SER A 123 2.46 -15.35 -13.89
N ARG A 124 3.79 -15.19 -13.90
CA ARG A 124 4.58 -14.93 -15.11
C ARG A 124 4.71 -16.19 -15.98
N ASP A 125 4.70 -17.36 -15.35
CA ASP A 125 4.98 -18.65 -15.99
C ASP A 125 3.71 -19.43 -16.33
N ARG A 126 2.57 -19.08 -15.69
CA ARG A 126 1.27 -19.73 -15.85
C ARG A 126 0.22 -18.70 -16.29
N PRO A 127 0.10 -18.43 -17.61
CA PRO A 127 -0.80 -17.41 -18.13
C PRO A 127 -2.26 -17.61 -17.69
N GLY A 128 -2.85 -16.58 -17.08
CA GLY A 128 -4.23 -16.57 -16.59
C GLY A 128 -4.42 -17.12 -15.18
N GLU A 129 -3.34 -17.56 -14.52
CA GLU A 129 -3.35 -17.99 -13.13
C GLU A 129 -2.79 -16.91 -12.19
N ASP A 130 -3.20 -16.95 -10.91
CA ASP A 130 -2.64 -16.08 -9.89
C ASP A 130 -1.23 -16.53 -9.48
N LEU A 131 -0.40 -15.55 -9.13
CA LEU A 131 0.92 -15.79 -8.57
C LEU A 131 0.79 -16.61 -7.27
N SER A 132 1.54 -17.69 -7.20
CA SER A 132 1.63 -18.51 -6.00
C SER A 132 2.72 -17.99 -5.06
N ASN A 133 2.62 -18.31 -3.77
CA ASN A 133 3.69 -17.99 -2.82
C ASN A 133 5.03 -18.67 -3.20
N ALA A 134 4.99 -19.84 -3.84
CA ALA A 134 6.20 -20.52 -4.30
C ALA A 134 6.90 -19.71 -5.41
N GLU A 135 6.15 -19.27 -6.43
CA GLU A 135 6.67 -18.39 -7.47
C GLU A 135 7.14 -17.05 -6.90
N PHE A 136 6.41 -16.46 -5.95
CA PHE A 136 6.86 -15.23 -5.28
C PHE A 136 8.23 -15.42 -4.60
N VAL A 137 8.45 -16.55 -3.92
CA VAL A 137 9.74 -16.87 -3.31
C VAL A 137 10.83 -16.99 -4.37
N GLU A 138 10.57 -17.66 -5.50
CA GLU A 138 11.54 -17.75 -6.60
C GLU A 138 11.89 -16.36 -7.16
N ILE A 139 10.92 -15.45 -7.27
CA ILE A 139 11.19 -14.09 -7.72
C ILE A 139 12.08 -13.32 -6.73
N VAL A 140 11.86 -13.51 -5.42
CA VAL A 140 12.74 -12.94 -4.39
C VAL A 140 14.15 -13.54 -4.49
N VAL A 141 14.28 -14.85 -4.73
CA VAL A 141 15.57 -15.53 -4.92
C VAL A 141 16.31 -14.95 -6.13
N ASP A 142 15.64 -14.84 -7.27
CA ASP A 142 16.21 -14.26 -8.49
C ASP A 142 16.69 -12.82 -8.26
N TYR A 143 15.91 -12.01 -7.54
CA TYR A 143 16.32 -10.65 -7.17
C TYR A 143 17.60 -10.65 -6.31
N LEU A 144 17.67 -11.50 -5.28
CA LEU A 144 18.80 -11.58 -4.36
C LEU A 144 20.09 -12.02 -5.04
N GLU A 145 19.99 -12.85 -6.08
CA GLU A 145 21.15 -13.35 -6.83
C GLU A 145 21.53 -12.46 -8.01
N GLY A 146 20.85 -11.33 -8.20
CA GLY A 146 21.05 -10.43 -9.34
C GLY A 146 20.64 -11.06 -10.68
N ARG A 147 19.84 -12.13 -10.63
CA ARG A 147 19.22 -12.79 -11.79
C ARG A 147 17.88 -12.16 -12.17
N GLY A 148 17.30 -11.38 -11.25
CA GLY A 148 16.06 -10.65 -11.47
C GLY A 148 16.20 -9.66 -12.63
N GLY A 149 15.46 -9.91 -13.71
CA GLY A 149 15.23 -8.90 -14.75
C GLY A 149 14.29 -7.78 -14.25
N ARG A 150 13.93 -6.85 -15.14
CA ARG A 150 12.71 -6.06 -14.92
C ARG A 150 11.55 -7.02 -14.67
N TRP A 151 10.69 -6.67 -13.72
CA TRP A 151 9.40 -7.30 -13.55
C TRP A 151 8.63 -7.28 -14.87
#